data_AF-A0A5D0HPN4-F1
#
_entry.id   AF-A0A5D0HPN4-F1
#
_cell.length_a   1.000
_cell.length_b   1.000
_cell.length_c   1.000
_cell.angle_alpha   90.00
_cell.angle_beta   90.00
_cell.angle_gamma   90.00
#
_symmetry.space_group_name_H-M   'P 1'
#
loop_
_entity.id
_entity.type
_entity.pdbx_description
1 polymer ?
#
loop_
_entity_poly.entity_id
_entity_poly.type
_entity_poly.pdbx_seq_one_letter_code
_entity_poly.pdbx_strand_id
1 'polypeptide(L)'
;MRKILFGVVITLVVILTFKYCNDEKEDEVLLKESSTLIQKQIQNVGKLVVTEGHFSEVFNYQNSKDLLGSYITSQKKALVVVNADVTIAYDLSKIQYNIDESTKTLHI
;
A
#
# COMPACT_ATOMS: atom_id res chain seq x y z
N MET A 1 47.51 36.05 36.56
CA MET A 1 46.33 35.14 36.60
C MET A 1 45.19 35.57 35.68
N ARG A 2 44.79 36.86 35.60
CA ARG A 2 43.66 37.32 34.75
C ARG A 2 43.81 37.01 33.25
N LYS A 3 45.03 37.04 32.68
CA LYS A 3 45.25 36.77 31.24
C LYS A 3 45.04 35.30 30.83
N ILE A 4 45.25 34.36 31.75
CA ILE A 4 45.05 32.91 31.50
C ILE A 4 43.56 32.58 31.53
N LEU A 5 42.82 33.19 32.46
CA LEU A 5 41.37 33.08 32.58
C LEU A 5 40.65 33.54 31.29
N PHE A 6 41.08 34.66 30.70
CA PHE A 6 40.52 35.12 29.43
C PHE A 6 40.76 34.14 28.27
N GLY A 7 41.94 33.52 28.20
CA GLY A 7 42.23 32.51 27.18
C GLY A 7 41.33 31.28 27.30
N VAL A 8 41.10 30.81 28.52
CA VAL A 8 40.22 29.65 28.80
C VAL A 8 38.76 29.96 28.47
N VAL A 9 38.28 31.17 28.77
CA VAL A 9 36.90 31.57 28.43
C VAL A 9 36.70 31.62 26.92
N ILE A 10 37.67 32.15 26.18
CA ILE A 10 37.59 32.23 24.71
C ILE A 10 37.56 30.83 24.08
N THR A 11 38.41 29.91 24.52
CA THR A 11 38.40 28.53 23.99
C THR A 11 37.10 27.80 24.32
N LEU A 12 36.53 28.00 25.50
CA LEU A 12 35.24 27.42 25.90
C LEU A 12 34.09 27.94 25.03
N VAL A 13 34.08 29.25 24.73
CA VAL A 13 33.07 29.86 23.85
C VAL A 13 33.18 29.31 22.43
N VAL A 14 34.40 29.16 21.89
CA VAL A 14 34.63 28.59 20.55
C VAL A 14 34.17 27.14 20.48
N ILE A 15 34.48 26.33 21.48
CA ILE A 15 34.05 24.91 21.52
C ILE A 15 32.53 24.82 21.63
N LEU A 16 31.90 25.64 22.48
CA LEU A 16 30.45 25.65 22.63
C LEU A 16 29.74 26.10 21.36
N THR A 17 30.22 27.14 20.67
CA THR A 17 29.63 27.58 19.39
C THR A 17 29.83 26.54 18.29
N PHE A 18 30.99 25.90 18.23
CA PHE A 18 31.24 24.84 17.24
C PHE A 18 30.35 23.62 17.48
N LYS A 19 30.14 23.23 18.75
CA LYS A 19 29.25 22.13 19.11
C LYS A 19 27.79 22.47 18.79
N TYR A 20 27.34 23.68 19.15
CA TYR A 20 25.96 24.12 18.91
C TYR A 20 25.61 24.19 17.42
N CYS A 21 26.55 24.62 16.57
CA CYS A 21 26.37 24.65 15.10
C CYS A 21 26.34 23.25 14.44
N ASN A 22 26.82 22.21 15.12
CA ASN A 22 26.96 20.88 14.54
C ASN A 22 25.83 19.93 14.98
N ASP A 23 25.27 20.13 16.18
CA ASP A 23 24.16 19.30 16.72
C ASP A 23 22.84 19.47 15.94
N GLU A 24 22.56 20.63 15.33
CA GLU A 24 21.28 20.86 14.62
C GLU A 24 21.14 20.09 13.29
N LYS A 25 22.21 19.50 12.75
CA LYS A 25 22.20 18.92 11.39
C LYS A 25 21.94 17.42 11.33
N GLU A 26 22.19 16.67 12.40
CA GLU A 26 22.05 15.20 12.36
C GLU A 26 20.58 14.76 12.39
N ASP A 27 19.74 15.43 13.18
CA ASP A 27 18.34 15.04 13.36
C ASP A 27 17.50 15.23 12.08
N GLU A 28 17.72 16.32 11.33
CA GLU A 28 16.97 16.56 10.09
C GLU A 28 17.29 15.55 8.99
N VAL A 29 18.54 15.09 8.91
CA VAL A 29 19.00 14.15 7.88
C VAL A 29 18.36 12.77 8.10
N LEU A 30 18.33 12.28 9.34
CA LEU A 30 17.71 11.00 9.70
C LEU A 30 16.19 10.97 9.43
N LEU A 31 15.52 12.08 9.72
CA LEU A 31 14.09 12.24 9.48
C LEU A 31 13.74 12.28 7.99
N LYS A 32 14.57 12.95 7.19
CA LYS A 32 14.38 13.05 5.74
C LYS A 32 14.54 11.69 5.05
N GLU A 33 15.56 10.92 5.43
CA GLU A 33 15.74 9.55 4.91
C GLU A 33 14.53 8.66 5.23
N SER A 34 14.10 8.63 6.49
CA SER A 34 12.97 7.82 6.93
C SER A 34 11.67 8.19 6.18
N SER A 35 11.43 9.48 5.97
CA SER A 35 10.24 9.97 5.25
C SER A 35 10.25 9.59 3.77
N THR A 36 11.42 9.61 3.12
CA THR A 36 11.56 9.18 1.72
C THR A 36 11.31 7.68 1.54
N LEU A 37 11.70 6.86 2.53
CA LEU A 37 11.41 5.42 2.53
C LEU A 37 9.91 5.15 2.68
N ILE A 38 9.22 5.84 3.59
CA ILE A 38 7.76 5.74 3.77
C ILE A 38 7.03 6.13 2.49
N GLN A 39 7.42 7.24 1.86
CA GLN A 39 6.84 7.68 0.59
C GLN A 39 7.03 6.61 -0.51
N LYS A 40 8.22 6.00 -0.59
CA LYS A 40 8.52 4.93 -1.54
C LYS A 40 7.72 3.65 -1.26
N GLN A 41 7.49 3.32 0.01
CA GLN A 41 6.67 2.17 0.39
C GLN A 41 5.20 2.39 0.04
N ILE A 42 4.65 3.59 0.23
CA ILE A 42 3.27 3.93 -0.16
C ILE A 42 3.08 3.86 -1.68
N GLN A 43 4.05 4.36 -2.47
CA GLN A 43 4.00 4.22 -3.93
C GLN A 43 3.97 2.75 -4.40
N ASN A 44 4.54 1.83 -3.61
CA ASN A 44 4.62 0.41 -3.97
C ASN A 44 3.37 -0.41 -3.56
N VAL A 45 2.47 0.11 -2.73
CA VAL A 45 1.19 -0.55 -2.40
C VAL A 45 0.07 -0.04 -3.30
N GLY A 46 -0.04 -0.63 -4.50
CA GLY A 46 -0.96 -0.17 -5.55
C GLY A 46 -2.37 -0.74 -5.52
N LYS A 47 -2.72 -1.68 -4.61
CA LYS A 47 -4.01 -2.38 -4.69
C LYS A 47 -4.60 -2.71 -3.31
N LEU A 48 -5.82 -2.27 -3.07
CA LEU A 48 -6.64 -2.69 -1.92
C LEU A 48 -7.71 -3.65 -2.41
N VAL A 49 -7.66 -4.90 -1.94
CA VAL A 49 -8.71 -5.88 -2.20
C VAL A 49 -9.76 -5.75 -1.10
N VAL A 50 -11.01 -5.49 -1.47
CA VAL A 50 -12.08 -5.16 -0.51
C VAL A 50 -13.08 -6.30 -0.36
N THR A 51 -13.39 -7.00 -1.45
CA THR A 51 -14.33 -8.11 -1.40
C THR A 51 -13.93 -9.17 -2.41
N GLU A 52 -13.81 -10.39 -1.91
CA GLU A 52 -13.65 -11.60 -2.72
C GLU A 52 -14.94 -12.39 -2.61
N GLY A 53 -15.46 -12.85 -3.74
CA GLY A 53 -16.69 -13.62 -3.84
C GLY A 53 -16.46 -14.82 -4.74
N HIS A 54 -16.95 -15.98 -4.31
CA HIS A 54 -16.93 -17.20 -5.11
C HIS A 54 -18.36 -17.52 -5.53
N PHE A 55 -18.58 -17.67 -6.83
CA PHE A 55 -19.88 -17.99 -7.39
C PHE A 55 -19.79 -19.33 -8.13
N SER A 56 -20.57 -20.31 -7.67
CA SER A 56 -20.69 -21.61 -8.31
C SER A 56 -22.16 -21.92 -8.58
N GLU A 57 -22.54 -22.05 -9.84
CA GLU A 57 -23.90 -22.35 -10.26
C GLU A 57 -23.93 -23.57 -11.18
N VAL A 58 -24.90 -24.46 -10.97
CA VAL A 58 -25.04 -25.72 -11.70
C VAL A 58 -26.37 -25.73 -12.44
N PHE A 59 -26.32 -25.77 -13.78
CA PHE A 59 -27.50 -25.89 -14.65
C PHE A 59 -27.63 -27.31 -15.16
N ASN A 60 -28.81 -27.91 -14.98
CA ASN A 60 -29.12 -29.23 -15.50
C ASN A 60 -30.04 -29.10 -16.72
N TYR A 61 -29.57 -29.57 -17.87
CA TYR A 61 -30.33 -29.61 -19.11
C TYR A 61 -30.73 -31.06 -19.41
N GLN A 62 -32.03 -31.31 -19.50
CA GLN A 62 -32.58 -32.59 -19.89
C GLN A 62 -33.57 -32.38 -21.04
N ASN A 63 -33.31 -33.02 -22.17
CA ASN A 63 -34.16 -32.97 -23.35
C ASN A 63 -34.36 -34.39 -23.88
N SER A 64 -35.62 -34.82 -24.00
CA SER A 64 -35.99 -36.08 -24.64
C SER A 64 -36.72 -35.79 -25.94
N LYS A 65 -36.26 -36.39 -27.05
CA LYS A 65 -36.92 -36.29 -28.34
C LYS A 65 -37.24 -37.67 -28.89
N ASP A 66 -38.49 -37.85 -29.29
CA ASP A 66 -38.95 -39.06 -29.98
C ASP A 66 -38.40 -39.06 -31.40
N LEU A 67 -37.71 -40.15 -31.75
CA LEU A 67 -37.21 -40.42 -33.09
C LEU A 67 -37.97 -41.65 -33.58
N LEU A 68 -38.77 -41.52 -34.64
CA LEU A 68 -39.65 -42.57 -35.18
C LEU A 68 -40.83 -42.95 -34.26
N GLY A 69 -41.81 -42.05 -34.18
CA GLY A 69 -43.16 -42.33 -33.66
C GLY A 69 -43.19 -43.18 -32.40
N SER A 70 -42.80 -42.64 -31.25
CA SER A 70 -42.79 -43.31 -29.93
C SER A 70 -41.97 -44.62 -29.79
N TYR A 71 -41.40 -45.20 -30.86
CA TYR A 71 -40.66 -46.47 -30.79
C TYR A 71 -39.20 -46.31 -30.35
N ILE A 72 -38.58 -45.16 -30.59
CA ILE A 72 -37.19 -44.87 -30.17
C ILE A 72 -37.14 -43.46 -29.54
N THR A 73 -36.68 -43.37 -28.30
CA THR A 73 -36.52 -42.10 -27.57
C THR A 73 -35.05 -41.77 -27.39
N SER A 74 -34.61 -40.59 -27.84
CA SER A 74 -33.27 -40.08 -27.53
C SER A 74 -33.33 -39.14 -26.35
N GLN A 75 -32.62 -39.49 -25.27
CA GLN A 75 -32.46 -38.65 -24.08
C GLN A 75 -31.08 -37.99 -24.10
N LYS A 76 -31.06 -36.66 -24.13
CA LYS A 76 -29.85 -35.86 -23.96
C LYS A 76 -29.88 -35.23 -22.58
N LYS A 77 -28.83 -35.48 -21.81
CA LYS A 77 -28.59 -34.87 -20.50
C LYS A 77 -27.26 -34.13 -20.56
N ALA A 78 -27.23 -32.90 -20.07
CA ALA A 78 -26.01 -32.12 -19.92
C ALA A 78 -26.07 -31.37 -18.60
N LEU A 79 -24.94 -31.34 -17.90
CA LEU A 79 -24.78 -30.61 -16.65
C LEU A 79 -23.71 -29.55 -16.90
N VAL A 80 -24.08 -28.29 -16.72
CA VAL A 80 -23.19 -27.14 -16.90
C VAL A 80 -22.84 -26.62 -15.52
N VAL A 81 -21.56 -26.69 -15.15
CA VAL A 81 -21.04 -26.11 -13.91
C VAL A 81 -20.33 -24.82 -14.26
N VAL A 82 -20.82 -23.71 -13.72
CA VAL A 82 -20.17 -22.41 -13.80
C VAL A 82 -19.48 -22.18 -12.46
N ASN A 83 -18.17 -21.93 -12.48
CA ASN A 83 -17.40 -21.47 -11.33
C ASN A 83 -16.78 -20.13 -11.69
N ALA A 84 -16.95 -19.14 -10.83
CA ALA A 84 -16.40 -17.81 -11.01
C ALA A 84 -15.82 -17.30 -9.69
N ASP A 85 -14.58 -16.86 -9.76
CA ASP A 85 -13.92 -16.10 -8.70
C ASP A 85 -14.05 -14.62 -9.05
N VAL A 86 -14.64 -13.85 -8.13
CA VAL A 86 -14.95 -12.44 -8.32
C VAL A 86 -14.19 -11.64 -7.26
N THR A 87 -13.49 -10.59 -7.68
CA THR A 87 -12.75 -9.72 -6.77
C THR A 87 -13.06 -8.26 -7.07
N ILE A 88 -13.47 -7.51 -6.05
CA ILE A 88 -13.62 -6.05 -6.08
C ILE A 88 -12.39 -5.46 -5.40
N ALA A 89 -11.61 -4.70 -6.18
CA ALA A 89 -10.39 -4.07 -5.70
C ALA A 89 -10.29 -2.62 -6.18
N TYR A 90 -9.70 -1.77 -5.34
CA TYR A 90 -9.37 -0.39 -5.65
C TYR A 90 -7.88 -0.25 -5.97
N ASP A 91 -7.58 0.55 -6.98
CA ASP A 91 -6.22 0.92 -7.37
C ASP A 91 -5.76 2.12 -6.52
N LEU A 92 -4.95 1.85 -5.51
CA LEU A 92 -4.46 2.86 -4.58
C LEU A 92 -3.35 3.73 -5.20
N SER A 93 -2.76 3.33 -6.33
CA SER A 93 -1.74 4.14 -7.01
C SER A 93 -2.28 5.47 -7.55
N LYS A 94 -3.61 5.58 -7.68
CA LYS A 94 -4.31 6.77 -8.17
C LYS A 94 -4.86 7.66 -7.06
N ILE A 95 -4.66 7.30 -5.79
CA ILE A 95 -5.07 8.15 -4.67
C ILE A 95 -4.23 9.43 -4.69
N GLN A 96 -4.92 10.57 -4.57
CA GLN A 96 -4.26 11.85 -4.30
C GLN A 96 -4.10 11.98 -2.79
N TYR A 97 -2.91 12.36 -2.35
CA TYR A 97 -2.62 12.62 -0.95
C TYR A 97 -1.72 13.85 -0.84
N ASN A 98 -1.83 14.56 0.28
CA ASN A 98 -0.98 15.70 0.60
C ASN A 98 -0.18 15.38 1.87
N ILE A 99 1.12 15.65 1.83
CA ILE A 99 2.01 15.48 2.97
C ILE A 99 2.34 16.87 3.50
N ASP A 100 1.93 17.13 4.74
CA ASP A 100 2.40 18.29 5.48
C ASP A 100 3.74 17.94 6.15
N GLU A 101 4.83 18.48 5.62
CA GLU A 101 6.19 18.26 6.14
C GLU A 101 6.38 18.88 7.54
N SER A 102 5.62 19.93 7.88
CA SER A 102 5.78 20.64 9.15
C SER A 102 5.17 19.87 10.32
N THR A 103 3.99 19.30 10.11
CA THR A 103 3.28 18.50 11.11
C THR A 103 3.54 17.01 10.95
N LYS A 104 4.29 16.61 9.90
CA LYS A 104 4.54 15.21 9.50
C LYS A 104 3.24 14.42 9.37
N THR A 105 2.17 15.08 8.92
CA THR A 105 0.83 14.51 8.81
C THR A 105 0.47 14.26 7.35
N LEU A 106 -0.07 13.08 7.08
CA LEU A 106 -0.53 12.67 5.77
C LEU A 106 -2.05 12.83 5.69
N HIS A 107 -2.50 13.60 4.71
CA HIS A 107 -3.91 13.81 4.40
C HIS A 107 -4.27 13.09 3.10
N ILE A 108 -5.33 12.30 3.14
CA ILE A 108 -5.91 11.57 2.00
C ILE A 108 -7.21 12.26 1.60
#